data_AF-A0YJ18-F1
#
_entry.id   AF-A0YJ18-F1
#
_cell.length_a   1.000
_cell.length_b   1.000
_cell.length_c   1.000
_cell.angle_alpha   90.00
_cell.angle_beta   90.00
_cell.angle_gamma   90.00
#
_symmetry.space_group_name_H-M   'P 1'
#
loop_
_entity.id
_entity.type
_entity.pdbx_description
1 polymer ?
#
loop_
_entity_poly.entity_id
_entity_poly.type
_entity_poly.pdbx_seq_one_letter_code
_entity_poly.pdbx_strand_id
1 'polypeptide(L)'
;MKQFQLFDAVSLTEAISLSDGGIAPKGTAGTIVEVFNHNEAYLVELFGGWVKAEAEGNFIPATENEPDVFMETIGVETVYPHQLKLVKSGSEIMAV
;
A
#
# COMPACT_ATOMS: atom_id res chain seq x y z
N MET A 1 -19.88 5.91 8.53
CA MET A 1 -18.57 6.02 7.84
C MET A 1 -18.47 4.85 6.87
N LYS A 2 -18.02 5.05 5.63
CA LYS A 2 -17.78 3.91 4.71
C LYS A 2 -16.58 3.12 5.26
N GLN A 3 -16.78 1.82 5.48
CA GLN A 3 -15.72 0.90 5.86
C GLN A 3 -14.95 0.46 4.62
N PHE A 4 -13.63 0.31 4.74
CA PHE A 4 -12.78 -0.16 3.64
C PHE A 4 -13.08 -1.62 3.31
N GLN A 5 -12.89 -1.98 2.05
CA GLN A 5 -13.10 -3.33 1.52
C GLN A 5 -11.78 -3.92 1.01
N LEU A 6 -11.76 -5.23 0.82
CA LEU A 6 -10.65 -5.92 0.17
C LEU A 6 -10.36 -5.27 -1.20
N PHE A 7 -9.09 -5.05 -1.50
CA PHE A 7 -8.57 -4.38 -2.70
C PHE A 7 -8.88 -2.89 -2.84
N ASP A 8 -9.44 -2.24 -1.81
CA ASP A 8 -9.49 -0.77 -1.80
C ASP A 8 -8.07 -0.19 -1.83
N ALA A 9 -7.84 0.75 -2.74
CA ALA A 9 -6.66 1.58 -2.74
C ALA A 9 -6.82 2.68 -1.68
N VAL A 10 -5.84 2.78 -0.80
CA VAL A 10 -5.83 3.66 0.36
C VAL A 10 -4.55 4.48 0.42
N SER A 11 -4.55 5.51 1.27
CA SER A 11 -3.36 6.28 1.62
C SER A 11 -3.30 6.49 3.13
N LEU A 12 -2.09 6.46 3.68
CA LEU A 12 -1.87 6.76 5.10
C LEU A 12 -2.15 8.23 5.41
N THR A 13 -2.83 8.51 6.51
CA THR A 13 -3.13 9.88 6.98
C THR A 13 -2.09 10.40 7.98
N GLU A 14 -1.24 9.52 8.49
CA GLU A 14 -0.12 9.77 9.38
C GLU A 14 1.04 8.81 9.07
N ALA A 15 2.21 9.02 9.68
CA ALA A 15 3.32 8.08 9.53
C ALA A 15 3.12 6.88 10.46
N ILE A 16 3.54 5.70 10.03
CA ILE A 16 3.53 4.48 10.86
C ILE A 16 4.90 3.81 10.84
N SER A 17 5.23 3.10 11.92
CA SER A 17 6.41 2.23 11.96
C SER A 17 6.13 0.94 11.21
N LEU A 18 7.12 0.47 10.47
CA LEU A 18 7.12 -0.82 9.78
C LEU A 18 7.76 -1.89 10.66
N SER A 19 7.37 -3.15 10.43
CA SER A 19 7.86 -4.30 11.19
C SER A 19 9.36 -4.56 11.02
N ASP A 20 9.96 -4.08 9.94
CA ASP A 20 11.41 -4.14 9.66
C ASP A 20 12.21 -3.00 10.33
N GLY A 21 11.55 -2.10 11.05
CA GLY A 21 12.15 -0.92 11.68
C GLY A 21 12.14 0.34 10.81
N GLY A 22 11.64 0.27 9.57
CA GLY A 22 11.40 1.41 8.70
C GLY A 22 10.22 2.28 9.15
N ILE A 23 10.00 3.38 8.44
CA ILE A 23 8.85 4.27 8.65
C ILE A 23 8.18 4.51 7.31
N ALA A 24 6.88 4.20 7.21
CA ALA A 24 6.04 4.64 6.11
C ALA A 24 5.50 6.04 6.41
N PRO A 25 5.84 7.06 5.61
CA PRO A 25 5.38 8.43 5.86
C PRO A 25 3.88 8.61 5.62
N LYS A 26 3.35 9.74 6.11
CA LYS A 26 2.01 10.20 5.74
C LYS A 26 1.90 10.31 4.21
N GLY A 27 0.79 9.82 3.66
CA GLY A 27 0.51 9.84 2.23
C GLY A 27 1.01 8.60 1.49
N THR A 28 1.73 7.69 2.15
CA THR A 28 2.11 6.39 1.57
C THR A 28 0.88 5.68 1.02
N ALA A 29 0.97 5.26 -0.24
CA ALA A 29 -0.07 4.50 -0.91
C ALA A 29 -0.08 3.06 -0.41
N GLY A 30 -1.25 2.44 -0.40
CA GLY A 30 -1.37 1.02 -0.08
C GLY A 30 -2.66 0.41 -0.58
N THR A 31 -2.75 -0.91 -0.42
CA THR A 31 -3.92 -1.71 -0.80
C THR A 31 -4.37 -2.55 0.38
N ILE A 32 -5.66 -2.58 0.66
CA ILE A 32 -6.24 -3.50 1.65
C ILE A 32 -6.12 -4.94 1.12
N VAL A 33 -5.37 -5.78 1.82
CA VAL A 33 -5.19 -7.21 1.50
C VAL A 33 -5.89 -8.15 2.48
N GLU A 34 -6.31 -7.64 3.65
CA GLU A 34 -7.18 -8.38 4.58
C GLU A 34 -8.05 -7.41 5.42
N VAL A 35 -9.24 -7.86 5.81
CA VAL A 35 -10.16 -7.13 6.70
C VAL A 35 -10.35 -7.92 7.98
N PHE A 36 -9.93 -7.36 9.12
CA PHE A 36 -10.05 -8.02 10.42
C PHE A 36 -11.31 -7.56 11.18
N ASN A 37 -11.86 -8.48 11.99
CA ASN A 37 -12.85 -8.22 13.04
C ASN A 37 -13.94 -7.19 12.65
N HIS A 38 -14.70 -7.47 11.59
CA HIS A 38 -15.77 -6.57 11.14
C HIS A 38 -15.34 -5.11 10.91
N ASN A 39 -14.15 -4.88 10.36
CA ASN A 39 -13.58 -3.57 10.02
C ASN A 39 -12.95 -2.78 11.19
N GLU A 40 -12.51 -3.48 12.23
CA GLU A 40 -11.74 -2.85 13.32
C GLU A 40 -10.29 -2.57 12.93
N ALA A 41 -9.71 -3.41 12.07
CA ALA A 41 -8.35 -3.27 11.57
C ALA A 41 -8.23 -3.88 10.16
N TYR A 42 -7.15 -3.52 9.46
CA TYR A 42 -6.89 -3.95 8.10
C TYR A 42 -5.44 -4.37 7.94
N LEU A 43 -5.19 -5.42 7.16
CA LEU A 43 -3.85 -5.67 6.65
C LEU A 43 -3.68 -4.89 5.36
N VAL A 44 -2.64 -4.05 5.31
CA VAL A 44 -2.38 -3.14 4.19
C VAL A 44 -0.99 -3.41 3.65
N GLU A 45 -0.92 -3.73 2.36
CA GLU A 45 0.33 -3.70 1.61
C GLU A 45 0.66 -2.24 1.29
N LEU A 46 1.80 -1.75 1.77
CA LEU A 46 2.25 -0.37 1.62
C LEU A 46 3.34 -0.28 0.55
N PHE A 47 3.23 0.72 -0.31
CA PHE A 47 4.09 0.87 -1.47
C PHE A 47 5.10 2.02 -1.33
N GLY A 48 6.31 1.78 -1.82
CA GLY A 48 7.41 2.73 -1.86
C GLY A 48 7.53 3.46 -3.19
N GLY A 49 8.76 3.54 -3.69
CA GLY A 49 9.06 4.15 -4.98
C GLY A 49 8.80 3.21 -6.16
N TRP A 50 8.88 3.78 -7.36
CA TRP A 50 9.03 3.00 -8.58
C TRP A 50 10.43 2.41 -8.63
N VAL A 51 10.53 1.12 -8.89
CA VAL A 51 11.79 0.39 -8.99
C VAL A 51 11.82 -0.51 -10.22
N LYS A 52 13.03 -0.97 -10.55
CA LYS A 52 13.28 -2.08 -11.48
C LYS A 52 14.09 -3.16 -10.79
N ALA A 53 13.83 -4.41 -11.18
CA ALA A 53 14.67 -5.53 -10.78
C ALA A 53 15.91 -5.63 -11.68
N GLU A 54 17.08 -5.68 -11.07
CA GLU A 54 18.32 -6.05 -11.75
C GLU A 54 18.45 -7.58 -11.84
N ALA A 55 19.33 -8.06 -12.72
CA ALA A 55 19.57 -9.50 -12.93
C ALA A 55 20.00 -10.24 -11.65
N GLU A 56 20.59 -9.52 -10.71
CA GLU A 56 21.07 -10.03 -9.42
C GLU A 56 19.99 -10.06 -8.34
N GLY A 57 18.77 -9.59 -8.65
CA GLY A 57 17.62 -9.56 -7.73
C GLY A 57 17.53 -8.32 -6.84
N ASN A 58 18.44 -7.34 -7.02
CA ASN A 58 18.35 -6.05 -6.34
C ASN A 58 17.33 -5.14 -7.03
N PHE A 59 16.75 -4.20 -6.26
CA PHE A 59 15.87 -3.16 -6.79
C PHE A 59 16.60 -1.83 -6.90
N ILE A 60 16.51 -1.20 -8.07
CA ILE A 60 17.05 0.14 -8.31
C ILE A 60 15.93 1.15 -8.49
N PRO A 61 16.06 2.39 -7.99
CA PRO A 61 15.08 3.44 -8.20
C PRO A 61 14.86 3.72 -9.70
N ALA A 62 13.60 3.92 -10.09
CA ALA A 62 13.19 4.19 -11.46
C ALA A 62 12.07 5.23 -11.50
N THR A 63 11.61 5.56 -12.70
CA THR A 63 10.43 6.42 -12.94
C THR A 63 9.30 5.62 -13.59
N GLU A 64 8.05 6.00 -13.32
CA GLU A 64 6.83 5.32 -13.77
C GLU A 64 6.76 5.04 -15.28
N ASN A 65 7.41 5.89 -16.10
CA ASN A 65 7.31 5.81 -17.56
C ASN A 65 8.37 4.89 -18.20
N GLU A 66 9.23 4.29 -17.40
CA GLU A 66 10.25 3.39 -17.91
C GLU A 66 9.68 1.97 -18.13
N PRO A 67 10.23 1.18 -19.08
CA PRO A 67 9.82 -0.21 -19.25
C PRO A 67 10.17 -1.04 -18.02
N ASP A 68 9.32 -2.03 -17.72
CA ASP A 68 9.52 -3.04 -16.68
C ASP A 68 9.65 -2.48 -15.24
N VAL A 69 9.04 -1.31 -14.99
CA VAL A 69 8.94 -0.73 -13.63
C VAL A 69 7.71 -1.21 -12.88
N PHE A 70 7.83 -1.27 -11.56
CA PHE A 70 6.73 -1.50 -10.65
C PHE A 70 6.95 -0.70 -9.35
N MET A 71 5.88 -0.47 -8.58
CA MET A 71 6.03 0.08 -7.23
C MET A 71 6.46 -1.04 -6.28
N GLU A 72 7.52 -0.81 -5.52
CA GLU A 72 7.97 -1.79 -4.53
C GLU A 72 7.05 -1.84 -3.32
N THR A 73 6.96 -3.01 -2.70
CA THR A 73 6.31 -3.18 -1.40
C THR A 73 7.33 -2.87 -0.31
N ILE A 74 7.04 -1.88 0.53
CA ILE A 74 7.90 -1.50 1.67
C ILE A 74 7.45 -2.16 2.98
N GLY A 75 6.24 -2.69 3.04
CA GLY A 75 5.75 -3.41 4.21
C GLY A 75 4.32 -3.91 4.06
N VAL A 76 3.95 -4.88 4.87
CA VAL A 76 2.58 -5.39 4.98
C VAL A 76 2.17 -5.30 6.44
N GLU A 77 1.39 -4.29 6.77
CA GLU A 77 1.19 -3.87 8.15
C GLU A 77 -0.29 -3.89 8.56
N THR A 78 -0.53 -4.13 9.85
CA THR A 78 -1.86 -3.94 10.43
C THR A 78 -2.09 -2.45 10.68
N VAL A 79 -3.11 -1.89 10.04
CA VAL A 79 -3.44 -0.46 10.07
C VAL A 79 -4.90 -0.28 10.50
N TYR A 80 -5.17 0.79 11.25
CA TYR A 80 -6.49 1.08 11.80
C TYR A 80 -7.29 2.08 10.93
N PRO A 81 -8.63 2.05 10.99
CA PRO A 81 -9.48 2.91 10.15
C PRO A 81 -9.13 4.40 10.18
N HIS A 82 -8.73 4.94 11.34
CA HIS A 82 -8.40 6.36 11.48
C HIS A 82 -7.10 6.76 10.77
N GLN A 83 -6.25 5.79 10.44
CA GLN A 83 -4.97 5.99 9.78
C GLN A 83 -5.10 5.96 8.25
N LEU A 84 -6.27 5.61 7.72
CA LEU A 84 -6.48 5.38 6.30
C LEU A 84 -7.42 6.42 5.68
N LYS A 85 -7.14 6.74 4.42
CA LYS A 85 -8.05 7.49 3.53
C LYS A 85 -8.25 6.69 2.25
N LEU A 86 -9.50 6.50 1.85
CA LEU A 86 -9.85 5.82 0.60
C LEU A 86 -9.40 6.69 -0.59
N VAL A 87 -8.65 6.09 -1.50
CA VAL A 87 -8.22 6.71 -2.77
C VAL A 87 -9.15 6.27 -3.88
N LYS A 88 -9.36 4.95 -4.02
CA LYS A 88 -10.23 4.36 -5.05
C LYS A 88 -10.75 3.01 -4.55
N SER A 89 -12.01 2.68 -4.85
CA SER A 89 -12.56 1.39 -4.40
C SER A 89 -11.99 0.23 -5.20
N GLY A 90 -11.85 -0.94 -4.55
CA GLY A 90 -11.38 -2.16 -5.22
C GLY A 90 -12.28 -2.55 -6.39
N SER A 91 -13.60 -2.33 -6.27
CA SER A 91 -14.54 -2.56 -7.37
C SER A 91 -14.29 -1.69 -8.60
N GLU A 92 -13.82 -0.46 -8.44
CA GLU A 92 -13.48 0.45 -9.55
C GLU A 92 -12.11 0.14 -10.17
N ILE A 93 -11.27 -0.61 -9.47
CA ILE A 93 -9.96 -1.06 -9.95
C ILE A 93 -10.11 -2.39 -10.68
N MET A 94 -10.89 -3.30 -10.12
CA MET A 94 -11.09 -4.67 -10.62
C MET A 94 -12.17 -4.79 -11.70
N ALA A 95 -12.93 -3.72 -11.97
CA ALA A 95 -13.84 -3.68 -13.11
C ALA A 95 -13.00 -3.60 -14.41
N VAL A 96 -12.66 -4.78 -14.92
CA VAL A 96 -12.13 -5.03 -16.27
C VAL A 96 -13.29 -5.13 -17.27
#